data_AF-A0A7V9UA84-F1
#
_entry.id   AF-A0A7V9UA84-F1
#
_cell.length_a   1.000
_cell.length_b   1.000
_cell.length_c   1.000
_cell.angle_alpha   90.00
_cell.angle_beta   90.00
_cell.angle_gamma   90.00
#
_symmetry.space_group_name_H-M   'P 1'
#
loop_
_entity.id
_entity.type
_entity.pdbx_description
1 polymer ?
#
loop_
_entity_poly.entity_id
_entity_poly.type
_entity_poly.pdbx_seq_one_letter_code
_entity_poly.pdbx_strand_id
1 'polypeptide(L)'
;HRRAIDRVRSAERSTARDQRHYEAEGMNHSADTADLVVRADEGQRVRQALAGLPEAQRTALQLAYFEGRSYREVAELLGVPLGTVKTRIRDAMKRLKRQLGEASR
;
A
#
# COMPACT_ATOMS: atom_id res chain seq x y z
N HIS A 1 -19.19 26.34 -12.64
CA HIS A 1 -18.51 25.05 -12.89
C HIS A 1 -16.99 25.13 -12.63
N ARG A 2 -16.52 25.09 -11.37
CA ARG A 2 -15.07 25.30 -11.08
C ARG A 2 -14.56 24.56 -9.81
N ARG A 3 -15.07 23.36 -9.54
CA ARG A 3 -14.68 22.53 -8.37
C ARG A 3 -14.05 21.16 -8.72
N ALA A 4 -13.87 20.86 -10.01
CA ALA A 4 -13.40 19.54 -10.44
C ALA A 4 -11.88 19.44 -10.69
N ILE A 5 -11.16 20.57 -10.76
CA ILE A 5 -9.75 20.60 -11.21
C ILE A 5 -8.75 20.59 -10.03
N ASP A 6 -9.17 20.93 -8.81
CA ASP A 6 -8.24 21.04 -7.67
C ASP A 6 -7.76 19.71 -7.08
N ARG A 7 -8.49 18.60 -7.28
CA ARG A 7 -8.02 17.27 -6.82
C ARG A 7 -6.94 16.66 -7.70
N VAL A 8 -6.97 16.93 -9.00
CA VAL A 8 -6.02 16.34 -9.96
C VAL A 8 -4.62 16.93 -9.75
N ARG A 9 -4.52 18.25 -9.52
CA ARG A 9 -3.23 18.93 -9.30
C ARG A 9 -2.60 18.69 -7.94
N SER A 10 -3.39 18.39 -6.90
CA SER A 10 -2.86 18.11 -5.56
C SER A 10 -2.15 16.75 -5.51
N ALA A 11 -2.69 15.75 -6.22
CA ALA A 11 -2.08 14.42 -6.33
C ALA A 11 -0.74 14.46 -7.11
N GLU A 12 -0.66 15.25 -8.18
CA GLU A 12 0.53 15.38 -9.04
C GLU A 12 1.75 16.00 -8.34
N ARG A 13 1.52 16.92 -7.40
CA ARG A 13 2.62 17.57 -6.67
C ARG A 13 3.17 16.72 -5.51
N SER A 14 2.37 15.79 -4.99
CA SER A 14 2.82 14.82 -3.99
C SER A 14 3.63 13.70 -4.65
N THR A 15 3.17 13.18 -5.79
CA THR A 15 3.79 12.03 -6.47
C THR A 15 5.20 12.29 -6.95
N ALA A 16 5.54 13.50 -7.43
CA ALA A 16 6.86 13.78 -7.98
C ALA A 16 8.00 13.76 -6.92
N ARG A 17 7.73 14.20 -5.69
CA ARG A 17 8.72 14.16 -4.59
C ARG A 17 8.85 12.75 -4.00
N ASP A 18 7.73 12.08 -3.85
CA ASP A 18 7.64 10.71 -3.36
C ASP A 18 8.33 9.71 -4.32
N GLN A 19 8.20 9.91 -5.64
CA GLN A 19 8.78 9.03 -6.67
C GLN A 19 10.29 8.82 -6.53
N ARG A 20 11.06 9.90 -6.26
CA ARG A 20 12.53 9.84 -6.13
C ARG A 20 12.97 9.08 -4.87
N HIS A 21 12.19 9.17 -3.78
CA HIS A 21 12.48 8.44 -2.55
C HIS A 21 12.18 6.94 -2.70
N TYR A 22 11.16 6.56 -3.48
CA TYR A 22 10.79 5.15 -3.65
C TYR A 22 11.58 4.38 -4.70
N GLU A 23 12.16 5.05 -5.70
CA GLU A 23 13.07 4.40 -6.66
C GLU A 23 14.34 3.89 -5.98
N ALA A 24 14.79 4.54 -4.91
CA ALA A 24 15.93 4.08 -4.11
C ALA A 24 15.63 2.88 -3.19
N GLU A 25 14.37 2.66 -2.80
CA GLU A 25 13.98 1.66 -1.79
C GLU A 25 13.19 0.45 -2.32
N GLY A 26 12.97 0.39 -3.64
CA GLY A 26 12.05 -0.54 -4.30
C GLY A 26 12.37 -2.04 -4.20
N MET A 27 13.49 -2.45 -3.61
CA MET A 27 13.92 -3.86 -3.53
C MET A 27 13.77 -4.49 -2.13
N ASN A 28 13.51 -3.72 -1.07
CA ASN A 28 13.50 -4.26 0.31
C ASN A 28 12.11 -4.53 0.92
N HIS A 29 11.01 -4.06 0.31
CA HIS A 29 9.70 -4.11 0.96
C HIS A 29 8.98 -5.48 0.91
N SER A 30 9.32 -6.32 -0.08
CA SER A 30 8.68 -7.64 -0.23
C SER A 30 9.02 -8.56 0.94
N ALA A 31 10.27 -8.51 1.42
CA ALA A 31 10.77 -9.33 2.51
C ALA A 31 10.16 -8.96 3.87
N ASP A 32 10.04 -7.66 4.18
CA ASP A 32 9.51 -7.17 5.47
C ASP A 32 8.02 -7.50 5.72
N THR A 33 7.28 -7.82 4.66
CA THR A 33 5.83 -8.02 4.73
C THR A 33 5.44 -9.49 4.82
N ALA A 34 6.15 -10.35 4.08
CA ALA A 34 5.92 -11.79 4.05
C ALA A 34 6.17 -12.43 5.43
N ASP A 35 7.09 -11.87 6.21
CA ASP A 35 7.43 -12.31 7.57
C ASP A 35 6.31 -12.06 8.60
N LEU A 36 5.31 -11.21 8.29
CA LEU A 36 4.26 -10.82 9.26
C LEU A 36 3.11 -11.85 9.44
N VAL A 37 3.12 -12.99 8.74
CA VAL A 37 1.90 -13.81 8.52
C VAL A 37 1.88 -15.21 9.22
N VAL A 38 2.75 -15.53 10.18
CA VAL A 38 3.06 -16.96 10.46
C VAL A 38 2.35 -17.67 11.65
N ARG A 39 1.38 -17.12 12.39
CA ARG A 39 0.62 -17.93 13.40
C ARG A 39 -0.91 -17.81 13.36
N ALA A 40 -1.65 -18.87 13.76
CA ALA A 40 -3.12 -18.92 13.67
C ALA A 40 -3.86 -17.84 14.50
N ASP A 41 -3.32 -17.47 15.66
CA ASP A 41 -3.80 -16.36 16.49
C ASP A 41 -3.44 -14.98 15.88
N GLU A 42 -2.30 -14.92 15.17
CA GLU A 42 -1.95 -13.79 14.31
C GLU A 42 -2.87 -13.72 13.08
N GLY A 43 -3.35 -14.85 12.57
CA GLY A 43 -4.21 -14.91 11.38
C GLY A 43 -5.52 -14.14 11.56
N GLN A 44 -6.17 -14.22 12.72
CA GLN A 44 -7.37 -13.44 12.99
C GLN A 44 -7.06 -11.94 13.13
N ARG A 45 -5.96 -11.59 13.80
CA ARG A 45 -5.49 -10.20 13.94
C ARG A 45 -5.11 -9.59 12.58
N VAL A 46 -4.44 -10.35 11.73
CA VAL A 46 -4.08 -9.96 10.35
C VAL A 46 -5.34 -9.74 9.52
N ARG A 47 -6.34 -10.63 9.61
CA ARG A 47 -7.63 -10.44 8.91
C ARG A 47 -8.32 -9.14 9.37
N GLN A 48 -8.34 -8.86 10.66
CA GLN A 48 -8.93 -7.62 11.19
C GLN A 48 -8.14 -6.37 10.76
N ALA A 49 -6.81 -6.44 10.78
CA ALA A 49 -5.95 -5.34 10.34
C ALA A 49 -6.15 -5.05 8.84
N LEU A 50 -6.20 -6.09 8.00
CA LEU A 50 -6.53 -5.97 6.57
C LEU A 50 -7.94 -5.40 6.35
N ALA A 51 -8.92 -5.81 7.16
CA ALA A 51 -10.29 -5.26 7.12
C ALA A 51 -10.33 -3.77 7.52
N GLY A 52 -9.41 -3.31 8.37
CA GLY A 52 -9.26 -1.90 8.75
C GLY A 52 -8.59 -0.99 7.71
N LEU A 53 -8.04 -1.57 6.63
CA LEU A 53 -7.41 -0.78 5.57
C LEU A 53 -8.47 -0.10 4.67
N PRO A 54 -8.23 1.14 4.22
CA PRO A 54 -8.94 1.72 3.09
C PRO A 54 -8.91 0.78 1.88
N GLU A 55 -10.03 0.67 1.17
CA GLU A 55 -10.17 -0.28 0.06
C GLU A 55 -9.09 -0.14 -1.02
N ALA A 56 -8.74 1.09 -1.37
CA ALA A 56 -7.67 1.37 -2.32
C ALA A 56 -6.29 0.86 -1.87
N GLN A 57 -6.03 0.85 -0.56
CA GLN A 57 -4.79 0.36 0.03
C GLN A 57 -4.80 -1.18 0.10
N ARG A 58 -5.92 -1.76 0.54
CA ARG A 58 -6.12 -3.21 0.57
C ARG A 58 -5.98 -3.83 -0.83
N THR A 59 -6.64 -3.25 -1.82
CA THR A 59 -6.61 -3.74 -3.21
C THR A 59 -5.20 -3.70 -3.78
N ALA A 60 -4.48 -2.59 -3.60
CA ALA A 60 -3.10 -2.49 -4.07
C ALA A 60 -2.17 -3.51 -3.39
N LEU A 61 -2.35 -3.73 -2.09
CA LEU A 61 -1.60 -4.74 -1.35
C LEU A 61 -1.96 -6.16 -1.80
N GLN A 62 -3.24 -6.44 -2.04
CA GLN A 62 -3.74 -7.75 -2.49
C GLN A 62 -3.12 -8.15 -3.83
N LEU A 63 -3.24 -7.27 -4.84
CA LEU A 63 -2.69 -7.52 -6.17
C LEU A 63 -1.17 -7.72 -6.11
N ALA A 64 -0.46 -6.90 -5.34
CA ALA A 64 1.00 -6.96 -5.31
C ALA A 64 1.54 -8.17 -4.55
N TYR A 65 1.01 -8.47 -3.36
CA TYR A 65 1.58 -9.47 -2.46
C TYR A 65 0.93 -10.84 -2.59
N PHE A 66 -0.39 -10.90 -2.75
CA PHE A 66 -1.12 -12.17 -2.78
C PHE A 66 -1.25 -12.70 -4.21
N GLU A 67 -1.38 -11.81 -5.19
CA GLU A 67 -1.43 -12.18 -6.61
C GLU A 67 -0.09 -12.06 -7.33
N GLY A 68 0.97 -11.63 -6.63
CA GLY A 68 2.34 -11.57 -7.16
C GLY A 68 2.53 -10.56 -8.30
N ARG A 69 1.63 -9.59 -8.46
CA ARG A 69 1.74 -8.56 -9.51
C ARG A 69 2.84 -7.57 -9.18
N SER A 70 3.60 -7.16 -10.19
CA SER A 70 4.50 -6.02 -10.07
C SER A 70 3.70 -4.72 -9.86
N TYR A 71 4.31 -3.72 -9.20
CA TYR A 71 3.62 -2.44 -8.97
C TYR A 71 3.21 -1.73 -10.27
N ARG A 72 3.90 -2.01 -11.39
CA ARG A 72 3.50 -1.50 -12.72
C ARG A 72 2.23 -2.17 -13.21
N GLU A 73 2.14 -3.50 -13.15
CA GLU A 73 0.91 -4.22 -13.50
C GLU A 73 -0.26 -3.79 -12.61
N VAL A 74 -0.04 -3.57 -11.31
CA VAL A 74 -1.07 -3.04 -10.41
C VAL A 74 -1.52 -1.63 -10.83
N ALA A 75 -0.59 -0.76 -11.25
CA ALA A 75 -0.91 0.58 -11.71
C ALA A 75 -1.77 0.55 -12.98
N GLU A 76 -1.43 -0.34 -13.90
CA GLU A 76 -2.18 -0.58 -15.14
C GLU A 76 -3.58 -1.15 -14.85
N LEU A 77 -3.68 -2.19 -14.01
CA LEU A 77 -4.94 -2.82 -13.62
C LEU A 77 -5.90 -1.84 -12.92
N LEU A 78 -5.37 -0.95 -12.07
CA LEU A 78 -6.17 0.01 -11.31
C LEU A 78 -6.39 1.34 -12.04
N GLY A 79 -5.74 1.57 -13.19
CA GLY A 79 -5.83 2.83 -13.92
C GLY A 79 -5.30 4.03 -13.13
N VAL A 80 -4.30 3.84 -12.27
CA VAL A 80 -3.71 4.89 -11.42
C VAL A 80 -2.21 5.02 -11.65
N PRO A 81 -1.59 6.18 -11.38
CA PRO A 81 -0.15 6.33 -11.51
C PRO A 81 0.65 5.34 -10.63
N LEU A 82 1.81 4.88 -11.12
CA LEU A 82 2.71 4.00 -10.36
C LEU A 82 3.07 4.57 -8.98
N GLY A 83 3.31 5.88 -8.88
CA GLY A 83 3.54 6.56 -7.61
C GLY A 83 2.37 6.42 -6.63
N THR A 84 1.12 6.44 -7.12
CA THR A 84 -0.07 6.21 -6.30
C THR A 84 -0.15 4.78 -5.77
N VAL A 85 0.20 3.77 -6.58
CA VAL A 85 0.28 2.37 -6.12
C VAL A 85 1.31 2.23 -5.02
N LYS A 86 2.53 2.74 -5.25
CA LYS A 86 3.62 2.71 -4.26
C LYS A 86 3.20 3.34 -2.92
N THR A 87 2.60 4.54 -2.96
CA THR A 87 2.12 5.22 -1.74
C THR A 87 1.01 4.44 -1.05
N ARG A 88 0.05 3.87 -1.80
CA ARG A 88 -1.03 3.04 -1.23
C ARG A 88 -0.48 1.82 -0.50
N ILE A 89 0.47 1.11 -1.10
CA ILE A 89 1.11 -0.07 -0.51
C ILE A 89 1.89 0.31 0.74
N ARG A 90 2.74 1.36 0.67
CA ARG A 90 3.50 1.84 1.83
C ARG A 90 2.58 2.23 2.99
N ASP A 91 1.51 2.97 2.71
CA ASP A 91 0.58 3.41 3.75
C ASP A 91 -0.22 2.23 4.33
N ALA A 92 -0.56 1.23 3.51
CA ALA A 92 -1.14 -0.04 3.96
C ALA A 92 -0.21 -0.73 4.96
N MET A 93 1.06 -0.89 4.59
CA MET A 93 2.09 -1.53 5.39
C MET A 93 2.33 -0.83 6.72
N LYS A 94 2.44 0.50 6.71
CA LYS A 94 2.57 1.29 7.95
C LYS A 94 1.38 1.09 8.90
N ARG A 95 0.16 1.00 8.36
CA ARG A 95 -1.05 0.75 9.16
C ARG A 95 -1.08 -0.66 9.73
N LEU A 96 -0.77 -1.67 8.92
CA LEU A 96 -0.69 -3.06 9.37
C LEU A 96 0.36 -3.21 10.48
N LYS A 97 1.57 -2.65 10.29
CA LYS A 97 2.62 -2.66 11.32
C LYS A 97 2.16 -2.01 12.62
N ARG A 98 1.42 -0.89 12.55
CA ARG A 98 0.87 -0.25 13.76
C ARG A 98 -0.17 -1.13 14.44
N GLN A 99 -1.17 -1.63 13.70
CA GLN A 99 -2.26 -2.44 14.27
C GLN A 99 -1.76 -3.77 14.83
N LEU A 100 -0.83 -4.42 14.15
CA LEU A 100 -0.27 -5.70 14.58
C LEU A 100 0.79 -5.54 15.65
N GLY A 101 1.61 -4.47 15.59
CA GLY A 101 2.62 -4.15 16.59
C GLY A 101 2.05 -3.62 17.92
N GLU A 102 0.95 -2.88 17.88
CA GLU A 102 0.19 -2.47 19.09
C GLU A 102 -0.47 -3.68 19.75
N ALA A 103 -0.99 -4.63 18.96
CA ALA A 103 -1.66 -5.81 19.49
C ALA A 103 -0.70 -6.88 20.06
N SER A 104 0.62 -6.72 19.90
CA SER A 104 1.64 -7.58 20.54
C SER A 104 2.23 -6.96 21.81
N ARG A 105 1.65 -5.87 22.31
CA ARG A 105 2.05 -5.20 23.56
C ARG A 105 1.01 -5.41 24.65
#